data_AF-A0A3P8MYJ3-F1
#
_entry.id   AF-A0A3P8MYJ3-F1
#
_cell.length_a   1.000
_cell.length_b   1.000
_cell.length_c   1.000
_cell.angle_alpha   90.00
_cell.angle_beta   90.00
_cell.angle_gamma   90.00
#
_symmetry.space_group_name_H-M   'P 1'
#
loop_
_entity.id
_entity.type
_entity.pdbx_description
1 polymer ?
#
loop_
_entity_poly.entity_id
_entity_poly.type
_entity_poly.pdbx_seq_one_letter_code
_entity_poly.pdbx_strand_id
1 'polypeptide(L)' 'MAFVKAQKTKAYFKRYQVPFKRRREGKTDYRARVRLINQDKNKY' A
#
# COMPACT_ATOMS: atom_id res chain seq x y z
N MET A 1 -32.94 -12.85 12.31
CA MET A 1 -32.14 -12.79 11.07
C MET A 1 -30.69 -12.55 11.44
N ALA A 2 -29.80 -13.52 11.17
CA ALA A 2 -28.38 -13.40 11.51
C ALA A 2 -27.70 -12.38 10.59
N PHE A 3 -26.87 -11.49 11.15
CA PHE A 3 -26.09 -10.53 10.39
C PHE A 3 -25.01 -11.27 9.58
N VAL A 4 -25.22 -11.42 8.28
CA VAL A 4 -24.23 -12.03 7.37
C VAL A 4 -23.33 -10.93 6.82
N LYS A 5 -22.02 -11.11 6.99
CA LYS A 5 -21.01 -10.19 6.43
C LYS A 5 -21.02 -10.28 4.91
N ALA A 6 -21.40 -9.18 4.25
CA ALA A 6 -21.31 -9.08 2.80
C ALA A 6 -19.86 -9.22 2.30
N GLN A 7 -19.67 -10.03 1.27
CA GLN A 7 -18.37 -10.15 0.59
C GLN A 7 -18.19 -9.04 -0.45
N LYS A 8 -16.93 -8.71 -0.76
CA LYS A 8 -16.59 -7.72 -1.78
C LYS A 8 -16.94 -8.27 -3.17
N THR A 9 -17.61 -7.47 -3.99
CA THR A 9 -18.07 -7.87 -5.32
C THR A 9 -16.96 -7.82 -6.37
N LYS A 10 -17.17 -8.46 -7.53
CA LYS A 10 -16.25 -8.37 -8.67
C LYS A 10 -15.99 -6.92 -9.11
N ALA A 11 -17.00 -6.05 -9.04
CA ALA A 11 -16.86 -4.64 -9.38
C ALA A 11 -15.91 -3.89 -8.43
N TYR A 12 -15.88 -4.27 -7.14
CA TYR A 12 -14.92 -3.72 -6.18
C TYR A 12 -13.48 -4.03 -6.58
N PHE A 13 -13.19 -5.30 -6.86
CA PHE A 13 -11.83 -5.75 -7.21
C PHE A 13 -11.32 -5.15 -8.52
N LYS A 14 -12.21 -4.87 -9.49
CA LYS A 14 -11.84 -4.16 -10.73
C LYS A 14 -11.28 -2.76 -10.50
N ARG A 15 -11.65 -2.10 -9.39
CA ARG A 15 -11.20 -0.72 -9.04
C ARG A 15 -10.08 -0.70 -8.01
N TYR A 16 -9.86 -1.81 -7.32
CA TYR A 16 -8.89 -1.88 -6.24
C TYR A 16 -7.47 -1.92 -6.80
N GLN A 17 -6.70 -0.85 -6.56
CA GLN A 17 -5.29 -0.81 -6.90
C GLN A 17 -4.45 -1.38 -5.77
N VAL A 18 -3.70 -2.44 -6.09
CA VAL A 18 -2.92 -3.19 -5.12
C VAL A 18 -1.64 -2.41 -4.76
N PRO A 19 -1.39 -2.08 -3.48
CA PRO A 19 -0.15 -1.44 -3.06
C PRO A 19 1.09 -2.33 -3.31
N PHE A 20 2.28 -1.73 -3.33
CA PHE A 20 3.55 -2.44 -3.48
C PHE A 20 3.75 -3.57 -2.46
N LYS A 21 4.46 -4.64 -2.83
CA LYS A 21 4.64 -5.88 -2.05
C LYS A 21 4.98 -5.64 -0.57
N ARG A 22 6.00 -4.83 -0.28
CA ARG A 22 6.44 -4.58 1.12
C ARG A 22 5.45 -3.76 1.94
N ARG A 23 4.59 -2.95 1.29
CA ARG A 23 3.49 -2.26 1.96
C ARG A 23 2.38 -3.25 2.34
N ARG A 24 2.11 -4.25 1.50
CA ARG A 24 1.15 -5.32 1.79
C ARG A 24 1.62 -6.24 2.91
N GLU A 25 2.91 -6.56 2.93
CA GLU A 25 3.55 -7.33 4.01
C GLU A 25 3.70 -6.52 5.31
N GLY A 26 3.36 -5.22 5.32
CA GLY A 26 3.52 -4.36 6.50
C GLY A 26 4.97 -4.01 6.86
N LYS A 27 5.95 -4.42 6.06
CA LYS A 27 7.39 -4.29 6.38
C LYS A 27 7.95 -2.90 6.12
N THR A 28 7.29 -2.08 5.30
CA THR A 28 7.78 -0.72 5.03
C THR A 28 6.69 0.30 4.78
N ASP A 29 6.90 1.44 5.43
CA ASP A 29 6.35 2.70 5.00
C ASP A 29 7.25 3.37 3.96
N TYR A 30 6.79 3.42 2.71
CA TYR A 30 7.48 4.09 1.62
C TYR A 30 7.58 5.61 1.80
N ARG A 31 6.64 6.28 2.50
CA ARG A 31 6.72 7.74 2.72
C ARG A 31 7.89 8.10 3.63
N ALA A 32 8.04 7.38 4.75
CA ALA A 32 9.22 7.53 5.61
C ALA A 32 10.51 7.15 4.87
N ARG A 33 10.52 6.02 4.13
CA ARG A 33 11.72 5.53 3.41
C ARG A 33 12.30 6.55 2.44
N VAL A 34 11.45 7.26 1.68
CA VAL A 34 11.92 8.26 0.71
C VAL A 34 12.75 9.35 1.37
N ARG A 35 12.40 9.77 2.59
CA ARG A 35 13.14 10.81 3.32
C ARG A 35 14.52 10.34 3.80
N LEU A 36 14.69 9.04 4.03
CA LEU A 36 15.95 8.45 4.49
C LEU A 36 16.92 8.17 3.35
N ILE A 37 16.40 7.75 2.19
CA ILE A 37 17.23 7.38 1.04
C ILE A 37 17.63 8.62 0.22
N ASN A 38 16.80 9.66 0.20
CA ASN A 38 17.09 10.84 -0.60
C ASN A 38 18.31 11.57 -0.03
N GLN A 39 19.36 11.66 -0.85
CA GLN A 39 20.57 12.42 -0.57
C GLN A 39 20.73 13.53 -1.60
N ASP A 40 21.27 14.68 -1.18
CA ASP A 40 21.56 15.78 -2.08
C ASP A 40 22.58 15.34 -3.16
N LYS A 41 22.24 15.63 -4.41
CA LYS A 41 23.06 15.24 -5.57
C LYS A 41 24.39 15.99 -5.65
N ASN A 42 24.50 17.13 -4.95
CA ASN A 42 25.70 17.98 -4.95
C ASN A 42 26.65 17.64 -3.78
N LYS A 43 26.40 16.55 -3.06
CA LYS A 43 27.17 16.19 -1.87
C LYS A 43 28.45 15.42 -2.18
N TYR A 44 28.73 15.20 -3.46
CA TYR A 44 29.99 14.72 -4.04
C TYR A 44 30.14 15.28 -5.45
#